data_AF-A0A7V4V1I8-F1
#
_entry.id   AF-A0A7V4V1I8-F1
#
_cell.length_a   1.000
_cell.length_b   1.000
_cell.length_c   1.000
_cell.angle_alpha   90.00
_cell.angle_beta   90.00
_cell.angle_gamma   90.00
#
_symmetry.space_group_name_H-M   'P 1'
#
loop_
_entity.id
_entity.type
_entity.pdbx_description
1 polymer ?
#
loop_
_entity_poly.entity_id
_entity_poly.type
_entity_poly.pdbx_seq_one_letter_code
_entity_poly.pdbx_strand_id
1 'polypeptide(L)'
;MRKKLFFLLILFLSLPSLSYTQEISSIFIQLAKSLDKEIDEESLRKEVSSFTEEDVFGEKIEEVINIMRKKGIFLHGFRVNPQRETLSLLKENKKPFIVYLKNKGLGIVEEIVENKEGYAVRFIREKEEIIKEDEFIFNWDGKILSLPLVNILVERLPPRGSSDGRFIITYSYHKENFEKLKKILDKLREEADREGKKFIYIDELGLIPKDSIRKTQNSFKLSEKEAFEKARKTLAEEIERFARGISTYDENPFYQAQYAYLAKYKIKSYMEELAYDNWRHIVRFDDLNIHNKAINAFCRGDTNSYIKKLKEYNQGFWLYNVKERDENFRKQIRKIAQENPGSIIFTLRGIGHYGLEERLLLEGFSMVTYVISEGGFEESLISDQFCQILINNGVEVSPQEERILLLRSFPEEALRTYLQKYIEDLTLATSLAKRIVKRMSEKEIKILARDISYAFAKGKIKKTEDVWEYVFNWAKVRNKILPSEIPAHFVSGQKL
;
A
#
# COMPACT_ATOMS: atom_id res chain seq x y z
N MET A 1 54.83 34.94 -24.02
CA MET A 1 53.68 34.08 -24.42
C MET A 1 53.54 32.76 -23.63
N ARG A 2 54.07 32.62 -22.40
CA ARG A 2 54.00 31.34 -21.63
C ARG A 2 53.21 31.39 -20.31
N LYS A 3 52.45 32.45 -20.04
CA LYS A 3 51.64 32.58 -18.81
C LYS A 3 50.12 32.56 -19.02
N LYS A 4 49.62 32.45 -20.26
CA LYS A 4 48.17 32.38 -20.54
C LYS A 4 47.62 30.96 -20.79
N LEU A 5 48.49 29.95 -20.93
CA LEU A 5 48.06 28.57 -21.22
C LEU A 5 47.78 27.72 -19.97
N PHE A 6 48.26 28.15 -18.79
CA PHE A 6 48.10 27.38 -17.54
C PHE A 6 46.75 27.64 -16.84
N PHE A 7 46.09 28.76 -17.14
CA PHE A 7 44.79 29.09 -16.54
C PHE A 7 43.61 28.41 -17.25
N LEU A 8 43.76 27.95 -18.50
CA LEU A 8 42.70 27.25 -19.22
C LEU A 8 42.63 25.75 -18.86
N LEU A 9 43.73 25.13 -18.43
CA LEU A 9 43.76 23.71 -18.08
C LEU A 9 43.14 23.41 -16.69
N ILE A 10 43.16 24.39 -15.78
CA ILE A 10 42.57 24.24 -14.43
C ILE A 10 41.05 24.46 -14.45
N LEU A 11 40.52 25.21 -15.42
CA LEU A 11 39.07 25.34 -15.61
C LEU A 11 38.40 24.09 -16.22
N PHE A 12 39.15 23.22 -16.91
CA PHE A 12 38.61 21.97 -17.44
C PHE A 12 38.74 20.77 -16.49
N LEU A 13 39.60 20.85 -15.47
CA LEU A 13 39.74 19.82 -14.44
C LEU A 13 38.77 20.01 -13.25
N SER A 14 37.90 21.03 -13.30
CA SER A 14 36.88 21.34 -12.28
C SER A 14 35.44 21.16 -12.76
N LEU A 15 35.23 20.54 -13.94
CA LEU A 15 33.89 20.22 -14.47
C LEU A 15 33.48 18.72 -14.43
N PRO A 16 33.92 17.85 -13.51
CA PRO A 16 33.32 16.52 -13.39
C PRO A 16 31.90 16.57 -12.78
N SER A 17 31.49 17.65 -12.10
CA SER A 17 30.18 17.71 -11.41
C SER A 17 28.97 17.97 -12.31
N LEU A 18 29.15 18.53 -13.52
CA LEU A 18 28.03 18.84 -14.42
C LEU A 18 27.54 17.63 -15.23
N SER A 19 28.37 16.60 -15.47
CA SER A 19 27.92 15.41 -16.21
C SER A 19 27.13 14.46 -15.32
N TYR A 20 27.63 14.14 -14.12
CA TYR A 20 26.95 13.20 -13.19
C TYR A 20 25.56 13.66 -12.75
N THR A 21 25.32 14.96 -12.69
CA THR A 21 24.06 15.54 -12.21
C THR A 21 22.96 15.53 -13.28
N GLN A 22 23.33 15.61 -14.56
CA GLN A 22 22.43 15.36 -15.68
C GLN A 22 21.98 13.90 -15.75
N GLU A 23 22.75 12.97 -15.18
CA GLU A 23 22.56 11.53 -15.36
C GLU A 23 21.55 10.91 -14.41
N ILE A 24 21.58 11.29 -13.14
CA ILE A 24 20.58 10.85 -12.15
C ILE A 24 19.19 11.32 -12.56
N SER A 25 19.07 12.58 -13.01
CA SER A 25 17.81 13.12 -13.52
C SER A 25 17.29 12.30 -14.70
N SER A 26 18.17 11.78 -15.57
CA SER A 26 17.78 10.95 -16.71
C SER A 26 17.14 9.63 -16.27
N ILE A 27 17.70 8.97 -15.26
CA ILE A 27 17.10 7.76 -14.69
C ILE A 27 15.70 8.05 -14.13
N PHE A 28 15.55 9.12 -13.37
CA PHE A 28 14.24 9.44 -12.79
C PHE A 28 13.20 9.85 -13.85
N ILE A 29 13.62 10.56 -14.90
CA ILE A 29 12.78 10.88 -16.07
C ILE A 29 12.35 9.61 -16.79
N GLN A 30 13.27 8.67 -16.99
CA GLN A 30 12.95 7.39 -17.61
C GLN A 30 11.97 6.59 -16.75
N LEU A 31 12.22 6.47 -15.43
CA LEU A 31 11.30 5.81 -14.51
C LEU A 31 9.90 6.43 -14.58
N ALA A 32 9.81 7.76 -14.61
CA ALA A 32 8.54 8.47 -14.78
C ALA A 32 7.82 8.08 -16.07
N LYS A 33 8.55 8.03 -17.20
CA LYS A 33 8.01 7.61 -18.50
C LYS A 33 7.53 6.16 -18.47
N SER A 34 8.29 5.24 -17.87
CA SER A 34 7.90 3.82 -17.73
C SER A 34 6.67 3.64 -16.83
N LEU A 35 6.39 4.61 -15.97
CA LEU A 35 5.20 4.67 -15.11
C LEU A 35 4.05 5.50 -15.69
N ASP A 36 4.15 5.98 -16.93
CA ASP A 36 3.16 6.85 -17.58
C ASP A 36 2.88 8.13 -16.75
N LYS A 37 3.95 8.72 -16.19
CA LYS A 37 3.91 9.95 -15.41
C LYS A 37 4.59 11.09 -16.15
N GLU A 38 3.85 12.17 -16.36
CA GLU A 38 4.39 13.43 -16.86
C GLU A 38 5.07 14.20 -15.73
N ILE A 39 6.32 14.64 -15.96
CA ILE A 39 7.08 15.42 -15.01
C ILE A 39 7.77 16.60 -15.71
N ASP A 40 7.95 17.71 -14.99
CA ASP A 40 8.79 18.81 -15.44
C ASP A 40 10.27 18.40 -15.35
N GLU A 41 10.85 18.03 -16.49
CA GLU A 41 12.23 17.57 -16.58
C GLU A 41 13.25 18.65 -16.13
N GLU A 42 12.97 19.94 -16.38
CA GLU A 42 13.90 21.02 -16.02
C GLU A 42 13.89 21.26 -14.51
N SER A 43 12.69 21.28 -13.91
CA SER A 43 12.54 21.37 -12.47
C SER A 43 13.20 20.19 -11.75
N LEU A 44 12.99 18.95 -12.25
CA LEU A 44 13.64 17.78 -11.66
C LEU A 44 15.18 17.87 -11.77
N ARG A 45 15.71 18.23 -12.96
CA ARG A 45 17.15 18.40 -13.18
C ARG A 45 17.78 19.34 -12.16
N LYS A 46 17.11 20.45 -11.83
CA LYS A 46 17.57 21.42 -10.82
C LYS A 46 17.55 20.84 -9.41
N GLU A 47 16.49 20.13 -9.04
CA GLU A 47 16.35 19.57 -7.68
C GLU A 47 17.37 18.45 -7.39
N VAL A 48 17.67 17.61 -8.38
CA VAL A 48 18.63 16.51 -8.21
C VAL A 48 20.05 16.88 -8.68
N SER A 49 20.30 18.15 -9.01
CA SER A 49 21.58 18.59 -9.60
C SER A 49 22.77 18.53 -8.65
N SER A 50 22.56 18.14 -7.40
CA SER A 50 23.62 18.01 -6.39
C SER A 50 23.83 16.56 -5.94
N PHE A 51 23.04 15.62 -6.48
CA PHE A 51 23.09 14.23 -6.09
C PHE A 51 24.18 13.47 -6.86
N THR A 52 24.76 12.48 -6.18
CA THR A 52 25.64 11.46 -6.75
C THR A 52 24.93 10.11 -6.80
N GLU A 53 25.52 9.11 -7.49
CA GLU A 53 24.95 7.76 -7.48
C GLU A 53 24.86 7.17 -6.05
N GLU A 54 25.84 7.51 -5.20
CA GLU A 54 25.88 7.10 -3.80
C GLU A 54 24.73 7.71 -2.99
N ASP A 55 24.30 8.93 -3.33
CA ASP A 55 23.18 9.59 -2.65
C ASP A 55 21.85 8.85 -2.85
N VAL A 56 21.66 8.18 -3.99
CA VAL A 56 20.41 7.46 -4.36
C VAL A 56 20.11 6.31 -3.40
N PHE A 57 21.14 5.68 -2.85
CA PHE A 57 21.02 4.55 -1.90
C PHE A 57 21.73 4.80 -0.56
N GLY A 58 22.23 6.02 -0.35
CA GLY A 58 23.02 6.44 0.81
C GLY A 58 22.25 7.38 1.73
N GLU A 59 22.95 8.36 2.28
CA GLU A 59 22.42 9.25 3.32
C GLU A 59 21.25 10.14 2.84
N LYS A 60 21.19 10.46 1.55
CA LYS A 60 20.16 11.33 0.96
C LYS A 60 18.98 10.61 0.34
N ILE A 61 18.84 9.30 0.54
CA ILE A 61 17.74 8.52 -0.07
C ILE A 61 16.36 9.06 0.30
N GLU A 62 16.17 9.56 1.52
CA GLU A 62 14.91 10.18 1.96
C GLU A 62 14.61 11.46 1.15
N GLU A 63 15.63 12.26 0.83
CA GLU A 63 15.50 13.48 0.02
C GLU A 63 15.13 13.13 -1.43
N VAL A 64 15.80 12.13 -2.01
CA VAL A 64 15.50 11.59 -3.34
C VAL A 64 14.05 11.13 -3.43
N ILE A 65 13.59 10.32 -2.47
CA ILE A 65 12.21 9.83 -2.40
C ILE A 65 11.24 11.01 -2.33
N ASN A 66 11.50 11.98 -1.46
CA ASN A 66 10.62 13.14 -1.27
C ASN A 66 10.52 14.01 -2.53
N ILE A 67 11.62 14.22 -3.25
CA ILE A 67 11.61 14.93 -4.54
C ILE A 67 10.74 14.17 -5.54
N MET A 68 10.93 12.86 -5.69
CA MET A 68 10.15 12.05 -6.63
C MET A 68 8.65 12.02 -6.29
N ARG A 69 8.31 12.00 -4.99
CA ARG A 69 6.92 12.09 -4.54
C ARG A 69 6.27 13.44 -4.86
N LYS A 70 7.01 14.55 -4.74
CA LYS A 70 6.56 15.88 -5.21
C LYS A 70 6.39 15.93 -6.73
N LYS A 71 7.00 15.01 -7.48
CA LYS A 71 6.75 14.82 -8.92
C LYS A 71 5.65 13.78 -9.21
N GLY A 72 4.89 13.36 -8.20
CA GLY A 72 3.78 12.42 -8.34
C GLY A 72 4.17 10.95 -8.48
N ILE A 73 5.41 10.58 -8.12
CA ILE A 73 5.93 9.21 -8.23
C ILE A 73 6.04 8.59 -6.83
N PHE A 74 5.27 7.52 -6.59
CA PHE A 74 5.16 6.88 -5.28
C PHE A 74 6.33 5.93 -5.00
N LEU A 75 7.50 6.51 -4.76
CA LEU A 75 8.75 5.77 -4.60
C LEU A 75 9.05 5.44 -3.14
N HIS A 76 9.76 4.32 -2.93
CA HIS A 76 10.32 3.90 -1.66
C HIS A 76 11.70 3.27 -1.86
N GLY A 77 12.54 3.36 -0.83
CA GLY A 77 13.81 2.65 -0.75
C GLY A 77 13.68 1.35 0.04
N PHE A 78 14.10 0.26 -0.59
CA PHE A 78 14.07 -1.07 -0.01
C PHE A 78 15.41 -1.76 -0.11
N ARG A 79 15.70 -2.62 0.86
CA ARG A 79 16.66 -3.71 0.72
C ARG A 79 15.90 -5.03 0.72
N VAL A 80 16.20 -5.87 -0.25
CA VAL A 80 15.66 -7.23 -0.38
C VAL A 80 16.79 -8.25 -0.37
N ASN A 81 16.45 -9.52 -0.16
CA ASN A 81 17.45 -10.59 -0.20
C ASN A 81 17.86 -10.85 -1.67
N PRO A 82 19.14 -10.65 -2.07
CA PRO A 82 19.56 -10.81 -3.46
C PRO A 82 19.68 -12.29 -3.83
N GLN A 83 18.55 -12.94 -4.09
CA GLN A 83 18.43 -14.35 -4.45
C GLN A 83 17.44 -14.54 -5.60
N ARG A 84 17.56 -15.68 -6.29
CA ARG A 84 16.69 -16.03 -7.43
C ARG A 84 15.19 -15.99 -7.10
N GLU A 85 14.81 -16.40 -5.89
CA GLU A 85 13.41 -16.35 -5.43
C GLU A 85 12.88 -14.91 -5.38
N THR A 86 13.60 -14.00 -4.74
CA THR A 86 13.25 -12.57 -4.68
C THR A 86 13.16 -11.96 -6.08
N LEU A 87 14.11 -12.32 -6.93
CA LEU A 87 14.13 -11.91 -8.33
C LEU A 87 12.88 -12.38 -9.07
N SER A 88 12.46 -13.64 -8.89
CA SER A 88 11.20 -14.19 -9.42
C SER A 88 10.00 -13.34 -9.00
N LEU A 89 9.91 -12.99 -7.72
CA LEU A 89 8.81 -12.17 -7.18
C LEU A 89 8.83 -10.73 -7.71
N LEU A 90 10.02 -10.15 -7.92
CA LEU A 90 10.15 -8.83 -8.56
C LEU A 90 9.62 -8.86 -10.00
N LYS A 91 9.79 -9.99 -10.72
CA LYS A 91 9.19 -10.19 -12.05
C LYS A 91 7.67 -10.13 -12.00
N GLU A 92 7.08 -10.84 -11.04
CA GLU A 92 5.64 -10.94 -10.88
C GLU A 92 4.98 -9.59 -10.57
N ASN A 93 5.69 -8.70 -9.87
CA ASN A 93 5.23 -7.34 -9.60
C ASN A 93 5.10 -6.50 -10.89
N LYS A 94 5.84 -6.81 -11.98
CA LYS A 94 5.78 -6.14 -13.29
C LYS A 94 5.88 -4.61 -13.22
N LYS A 95 6.67 -4.09 -12.28
CA LYS A 95 6.91 -2.65 -12.12
C LYS A 95 8.38 -2.33 -12.34
N PRO A 96 8.69 -1.19 -12.98
CA PRO A 96 10.08 -0.75 -13.10
C PRO A 96 10.65 -0.38 -11.73
N PHE A 97 11.95 -0.61 -11.56
CA PHE A 97 12.67 -0.23 -10.35
C PHE A 97 14.11 0.18 -10.67
N ILE A 98 14.70 1.01 -9.80
CA ILE A 98 16.08 1.45 -9.92
C ILE A 98 16.95 0.56 -9.04
N VAL A 99 18.12 0.18 -9.54
CA VAL A 99 19.15 -0.56 -8.81
C VAL A 99 20.51 0.09 -8.98
N TYR A 100 21.44 -0.28 -8.09
CA TYR A 100 22.86 -0.07 -8.27
C TYR A 100 23.55 -1.43 -8.45
N LEU A 101 24.34 -1.57 -9.52
CA LEU A 101 25.15 -2.76 -9.79
C LEU A 101 26.63 -2.40 -9.70
N LYS A 102 27.40 -3.09 -8.84
CA LYS A 102 28.77 -2.71 -8.44
C LYS A 102 29.72 -2.38 -9.60
N ASN A 103 29.57 -3.05 -10.73
CA ASN A 103 30.45 -2.92 -11.90
C ASN A 103 29.82 -2.14 -13.07
N LYS A 104 28.58 -1.65 -12.91
CA LYS A 104 27.80 -1.01 -13.99
C LYS A 104 27.16 0.33 -13.58
N GLY A 105 27.06 0.63 -12.29
CA GLY A 105 26.46 1.86 -11.78
C GLY A 105 24.94 1.75 -11.60
N LEU A 106 24.26 2.91 -11.59
CA LEU A 106 22.80 2.96 -11.49
C LEU A 106 22.12 2.58 -12.81
N GLY A 107 21.04 1.81 -12.71
CA GLY A 107 20.22 1.44 -13.86
C GLY A 107 18.74 1.25 -13.49
N ILE A 108 17.89 1.35 -14.50
CA ILE A 108 16.46 1.03 -14.40
C ILE A 108 16.23 -0.35 -14.99
N VAL A 109 15.54 -1.18 -14.23
CA VAL A 109 15.02 -2.46 -14.71
C VAL A 109 13.58 -2.21 -15.16
N GLU A 110 13.30 -2.33 -16.47
CA GLU A 110 11.97 -2.04 -17.04
C GLU A 110 11.17 -3.31 -17.36
N GLU A 111 11.83 -4.31 -17.93
CA GLU A 111 11.21 -5.55 -18.36
C GLU A 111 12.19 -6.71 -18.18
N ILE A 112 11.63 -7.91 -18.05
CA ILE A 112 12.39 -9.14 -17.92
C ILE A 112 12.20 -9.93 -19.19
N VAL A 113 13.31 -10.22 -19.86
CA VAL A 113 13.28 -10.87 -21.15
C VAL A 113 13.22 -12.38 -20.92
N GLU A 114 12.01 -12.93 -20.84
CA GLU A 114 11.75 -14.36 -20.58
C GLU A 114 12.55 -15.28 -21.52
N ASN A 115 12.70 -14.88 -22.80
CA ASN A 115 13.42 -15.66 -23.81
C ASN A 115 14.96 -15.60 -23.69
N LYS A 116 15.52 -14.80 -22.78
CA LYS A 116 16.97 -14.61 -22.64
C LYS A 116 17.50 -14.85 -21.21
N GLU A 117 16.66 -15.36 -20.31
CA GLU A 117 17.02 -15.63 -18.90
C GLU A 117 17.73 -14.44 -18.24
N GLY A 118 17.18 -13.24 -18.42
CA GLY A 118 17.84 -12.01 -17.97
C GLY A 118 16.93 -10.81 -17.84
N TYR A 119 17.50 -9.72 -17.32
CA TYR A 119 16.85 -8.44 -17.04
C TYR A 119 17.29 -7.43 -18.09
N ALA A 120 16.33 -6.74 -18.71
CA ALA A 120 16.63 -5.56 -19.49
C ALA A 120 16.91 -4.41 -18.51
N VAL A 121 18.17 -3.99 -18.46
CA VAL A 121 18.63 -2.90 -17.59
C VAL A 121 19.11 -1.76 -18.47
N ARG A 122 18.55 -0.58 -18.25
CA ARG A 122 18.99 0.66 -18.89
C ARG A 122 19.85 1.45 -17.91
N PHE A 123 21.15 1.47 -18.17
CA PHE A 123 22.13 2.19 -17.33
C PHE A 123 22.27 3.66 -17.73
N ILE A 124 22.85 4.44 -16.81
CA ILE A 124 23.37 5.77 -17.11
C ILE A 124 24.41 5.66 -18.25
N ARG A 125 24.20 6.41 -19.34
CA ARG A 125 25.10 6.54 -20.52
C ARG A 125 25.20 5.33 -21.47
N GLU A 126 24.59 4.18 -21.17
CA GLU A 126 24.66 2.99 -22.05
C GLU A 126 23.31 2.68 -22.72
N LYS A 127 23.36 1.92 -23.82
CA LYS A 127 22.15 1.30 -24.38
C LYS A 127 21.64 0.25 -23.40
N GLU A 128 20.35 -0.04 -23.48
CA GLU A 128 19.74 -1.16 -22.79
C GLU A 128 20.57 -2.44 -22.96
N GLU A 129 20.93 -3.05 -21.83
CA GLU A 129 21.69 -4.28 -21.76
C GLU A 129 20.82 -5.38 -21.17
N ILE A 130 21.03 -6.61 -21.64
CA ILE A 130 20.35 -7.78 -21.09
C ILE A 130 21.34 -8.49 -20.18
N ILE A 131 21.09 -8.40 -18.87
CA ILE A 131 21.96 -8.98 -17.83
C ILE A 131 21.38 -10.32 -17.41
N LYS A 132 22.19 -11.38 -17.48
CA LYS A 132 21.76 -12.70 -17.01
C LYS A 132 21.48 -12.70 -15.52
N GLU A 133 20.55 -13.53 -15.05
CA GLU A 133 20.14 -13.52 -13.64
C GLU A 133 21.31 -13.69 -12.65
N ASP A 134 22.20 -14.66 -12.90
CA ASP A 134 23.33 -14.93 -12.01
C ASP A 134 24.31 -13.76 -11.96
N GLU A 135 24.52 -13.10 -13.09
CA GLU A 135 25.34 -11.88 -13.17
C GLU A 135 24.66 -10.73 -12.43
N PHE A 136 23.35 -10.58 -12.56
CA PHE A 136 22.58 -9.56 -11.85
C PHE A 136 22.70 -9.76 -10.33
N ILE A 137 22.41 -10.98 -9.84
CA ILE A 137 22.51 -11.31 -8.41
C ILE A 137 23.93 -11.06 -7.90
N PHE A 138 24.95 -11.50 -8.64
CA PHE A 138 26.33 -11.34 -8.23
C PHE A 138 26.74 -9.87 -8.06
N ASN A 139 26.23 -8.99 -8.92
CA ASN A 139 26.58 -7.56 -8.92
C ASN A 139 25.65 -6.69 -8.05
N TRP A 140 24.53 -7.22 -7.58
CA TRP A 140 23.50 -6.49 -6.84
C TRP A 140 23.59 -6.72 -5.34
N ASP A 141 23.53 -5.64 -4.56
CA ASP A 141 23.57 -5.70 -3.10
C ASP A 141 22.17 -5.79 -2.44
N GLY A 142 21.12 -5.98 -3.24
CA GLY A 142 19.74 -6.09 -2.78
C GLY A 142 19.02 -4.76 -2.61
N LYS A 143 19.67 -3.59 -2.82
CA LYS A 143 19.00 -2.30 -2.70
C LYS A 143 18.23 -1.94 -3.98
N ILE A 144 17.02 -1.41 -3.81
CA ILE A 144 16.16 -0.92 -4.90
C ILE A 144 15.41 0.35 -4.51
N LEU A 145 15.15 1.21 -5.49
CA LEU A 145 14.08 2.19 -5.40
C LEU A 145 12.92 1.71 -6.26
N SER A 146 11.76 1.50 -5.64
CA SER A 146 10.59 0.96 -6.35
C SER A 146 9.29 1.53 -5.79
N LEU A 147 8.21 1.31 -6.55
CA LEU A 147 6.85 1.37 -6.01
C LEU A 147 6.71 0.36 -4.85
N PRO A 148 5.65 0.47 -4.01
CA PRO A 148 5.36 -0.56 -3.01
C PRO A 148 5.36 -1.96 -3.61
N LEU A 149 6.12 -2.87 -3.02
CA LEU A 149 6.22 -4.26 -3.45
C LEU A 149 5.20 -5.13 -2.72
N VAL A 150 4.63 -6.08 -3.44
CA VAL A 150 3.75 -7.12 -2.87
C VAL A 150 4.46 -8.46 -2.81
N ASN A 151 4.10 -9.26 -1.81
CA ASN A 151 4.59 -10.61 -1.56
C ASN A 151 6.12 -10.75 -1.43
N ILE A 152 6.83 -9.64 -1.19
CA ILE A 152 8.27 -9.63 -0.93
C ILE A 152 8.50 -9.02 0.45
N LEU A 153 9.26 -9.71 1.29
CA LEU A 153 9.68 -9.17 2.58
C LEU A 153 10.84 -8.19 2.36
N VAL A 154 10.62 -6.91 2.69
CA VAL A 154 11.56 -5.83 2.37
C VAL A 154 11.99 -5.09 3.63
N GLU A 155 13.29 -4.80 3.76
CA GLU A 155 13.79 -3.85 4.76
C GLU A 155 13.71 -2.43 4.19
N ARG A 156 13.25 -1.46 4.99
CA ARG A 156 13.17 -0.05 4.56
C ARG A 156 14.55 0.61 4.64
N LEU A 157 14.89 1.39 3.61
CA LEU A 157 16.09 2.22 3.57
C LEU A 157 15.80 3.67 4.02
N PRO A 158 16.76 4.36 4.65
CA PRO A 158 18.05 3.83 5.12
C PRO A 158 17.86 2.93 6.35
N PRO A 159 18.63 1.84 6.51
CA PRO A 159 18.49 0.98 7.67
C PRO A 159 18.93 1.76 8.90
N ARG A 160 18.04 1.90 9.89
CA ARG A 160 18.42 2.51 11.16
C ARG A 160 18.81 1.41 12.15
N GLY A 161 20.04 1.51 12.67
CA GLY A 161 20.53 0.62 13.71
C GLY A 161 19.81 0.95 15.01
N SER A 162 18.73 0.22 15.31
CA SER A 162 18.07 0.31 16.61
C SER A 162 18.59 -0.79 17.51
N SER A 163 19.03 -0.42 18.72
CA SER A 163 19.23 -1.35 19.84
C SER A 163 17.91 -1.88 20.40
N ASP A 164 16.79 -1.24 20.05
CA ASP A 164 15.53 -1.32 20.80
C ASP A 164 14.59 -2.40 20.22
N GLY A 165 14.83 -2.85 18.99
CA GLY A 165 14.11 -3.96 18.35
C GLY A 165 13.97 -3.82 16.83
N ARG A 166 13.56 -4.92 16.19
CA ARG A 166 13.19 -4.99 14.77
C ARG A 166 11.67 -5.06 14.67
N PHE A 167 11.07 -4.14 13.90
CA PHE A 167 9.62 -4.08 13.73
C PHE A 167 9.23 -4.57 12.34
N ILE A 168 8.25 -5.48 12.27
CA ILE A 168 7.70 -5.99 11.01
C ILE A 168 6.25 -5.55 10.88
N ILE A 169 5.94 -4.79 9.82
CA ILE A 169 4.56 -4.47 9.46
C ILE A 169 4.15 -5.32 8.28
N THR A 170 3.14 -6.15 8.50
CA THR A 170 2.43 -6.78 7.41
C THR A 170 1.18 -5.98 7.07
N TYR A 171 0.98 -5.68 5.79
CA TYR A 171 -0.24 -5.05 5.29
C TYR A 171 -1.10 -6.06 4.53
N SER A 172 -2.41 -6.01 4.70
CA SER A 172 -3.36 -6.86 3.98
C SER A 172 -4.66 -6.11 3.69
N TYR A 173 -5.36 -6.55 2.64
CA TYR A 173 -6.76 -6.24 2.41
C TYR A 173 -7.58 -7.45 2.90
N HIS A 174 -8.02 -7.41 4.16
CA HIS A 174 -8.71 -8.50 4.87
C HIS A 174 -9.52 -9.42 3.93
N LYS A 175 -9.18 -10.73 3.91
CA LYS A 175 -9.65 -11.86 3.05
C LYS A 175 -8.54 -12.55 2.25
N GLU A 176 -7.28 -12.18 2.45
CA GLU A 176 -6.13 -12.90 1.91
C GLU A 176 -6.04 -14.34 2.45
N ASN A 177 -5.22 -15.18 1.79
CA ASN A 177 -4.92 -16.53 2.28
C ASN A 177 -3.84 -16.49 3.38
N PHE A 178 -4.16 -17.03 4.56
CA PHE A 178 -3.23 -17.06 5.70
C PHE A 178 -1.91 -17.79 5.39
N GLU A 179 -1.87 -18.71 4.44
CA GLU A 179 -0.65 -19.47 4.09
C GLU A 179 0.52 -18.58 3.63
N LYS A 180 0.23 -17.46 2.94
CA LYS A 180 1.28 -16.50 2.55
C LYS A 180 1.91 -15.85 3.79
N LEU A 181 1.07 -15.40 4.72
CA LEU A 181 1.52 -14.83 6.00
C LEU A 181 2.27 -15.89 6.82
N LYS A 182 1.73 -17.10 6.93
CA LYS A 182 2.28 -18.18 7.73
C LYS A 182 3.74 -18.48 7.37
N LYS A 183 4.09 -18.57 6.08
CA LYS A 183 5.47 -18.80 5.64
C LYS A 183 6.45 -17.75 6.16
N ILE A 184 6.04 -16.48 6.14
CA ILE A 184 6.84 -15.36 6.65
C ILE A 184 6.92 -15.42 8.17
N LEU A 185 5.81 -15.68 8.86
CA LEU A 185 5.80 -15.82 10.32
C LEU A 185 6.67 -16.98 10.80
N ASP A 186 6.63 -18.13 10.14
CA ASP A 186 7.48 -19.28 10.46
C ASP A 186 8.96 -18.91 10.37
N LYS A 187 9.38 -18.27 9.27
CA LYS A 187 10.76 -17.80 9.08
C LYS A 187 11.19 -16.79 10.16
N LEU A 188 10.35 -15.81 10.47
CA LEU A 188 10.67 -14.76 11.46
C LEU A 188 10.71 -15.32 12.89
N ARG A 189 9.83 -16.27 13.20
CA ARG A 189 9.81 -16.97 14.48
C ARG A 189 11.05 -17.85 14.65
N GLU A 190 11.43 -18.61 13.62
CA GLU A 190 12.66 -19.42 13.64
C GLU A 190 13.92 -18.55 13.77
N GLU A 191 13.93 -17.38 13.12
CA GLU A 191 14.98 -16.38 13.32
C GLU A 191 15.02 -15.90 14.77
N ALA A 192 13.87 -15.54 15.35
CA ALA A 192 13.78 -15.11 16.75
C ALA A 192 14.28 -16.19 17.71
N ASP A 193 13.85 -17.44 17.52
CA ASP A 193 14.26 -18.60 18.33
C ASP A 193 15.78 -18.81 18.26
N ARG A 194 16.35 -18.78 17.05
CA ARG A 194 17.80 -18.96 16.81
C ARG A 194 18.63 -17.84 17.44
N GLU A 195 18.12 -16.61 17.43
CA GLU A 195 18.80 -15.44 17.99
C GLU A 195 18.50 -15.21 19.47
N GLY A 196 17.68 -16.07 20.10
CA GLY A 196 17.26 -15.92 21.50
C GLY A 196 16.41 -14.67 21.75
N LYS A 197 15.73 -14.15 20.71
CA LYS A 197 14.90 -12.94 20.77
C LYS A 197 13.45 -13.30 21.08
N LYS A 198 12.76 -12.39 21.77
CA LYS A 198 11.30 -12.48 21.94
C LYS A 198 10.61 -12.20 20.60
N PHE A 199 9.60 -13.00 20.26
CA PHE A 199 8.70 -12.75 19.14
C PHE A 199 7.34 -12.26 19.67
N ILE A 200 7.01 -11.00 19.37
CA ILE A 200 5.87 -10.30 19.97
C ILE A 200 4.91 -9.87 18.86
N TYR A 201 3.61 -10.10 19.09
CA TYR A 201 2.55 -9.65 18.19
C TYR A 201 1.81 -8.44 18.76
N ILE A 202 1.44 -7.50 17.90
CA ILE A 202 0.44 -6.48 18.21
C ILE A 202 -0.74 -6.65 17.25
N ASP A 203 -1.91 -6.90 17.84
CA ASP A 203 -3.18 -7.08 17.15
C ASP A 203 -3.77 -5.71 16.78
N GLU A 204 -4.03 -5.50 15.49
CA GLU A 204 -4.73 -4.30 15.03
C GLU A 204 -6.19 -4.39 15.47
N LEU A 205 -6.55 -3.53 16.43
CA LEU A 205 -7.91 -3.47 16.95
C LEU A 205 -8.83 -2.87 15.87
N GLY A 206 -9.83 -3.61 15.39
CA GLY A 206 -10.93 -3.02 14.64
C GLY A 206 -11.70 -1.97 15.48
N LEU A 207 -12.67 -1.27 14.90
CA LEU A 207 -13.53 -0.39 15.71
C LEU A 207 -14.37 -1.23 16.69
N ILE A 208 -14.29 -0.96 17.99
CA ILE A 208 -15.21 -1.58 18.97
C ILE A 208 -16.64 -1.12 18.64
N PRO A 209 -17.57 -2.02 18.27
CA PRO A 209 -18.88 -1.62 17.79
C PRO A 209 -19.69 -0.84 18.83
N LYS A 210 -20.34 0.24 18.40
CA LYS A 210 -21.22 1.08 19.25
C LYS A 210 -22.28 0.25 19.98
N ASP A 211 -22.82 -0.78 19.32
CA ASP A 211 -23.83 -1.65 19.90
C ASP A 211 -23.26 -2.57 20.99
N SER A 212 -22.00 -2.98 20.89
CA SER A 212 -21.30 -3.70 21.96
C SER A 212 -21.10 -2.82 23.19
N ILE A 213 -20.78 -1.53 22.99
CA ILE A 213 -20.68 -0.56 24.10
C ILE A 213 -22.04 -0.33 24.75
N ARG A 214 -23.11 -0.12 23.96
CA ARG A 214 -24.48 0.03 24.47
C ARG A 214 -24.96 -1.19 25.25
N LYS A 215 -24.69 -2.40 24.76
CA LYS A 215 -25.00 -3.64 25.48
C LYS A 215 -24.29 -3.67 26.83
N THR A 216 -22.99 -3.40 26.85
CA THR A 216 -22.19 -3.35 28.09
C THR A 216 -22.72 -2.29 29.06
N GLN A 217 -23.03 -1.11 28.54
CA GLN A 217 -23.60 0.00 29.30
C GLN A 217 -24.90 -0.40 30.01
N ASN A 218 -25.82 -1.02 29.28
CA ASN A 218 -27.13 -1.44 29.79
C ASN A 218 -27.00 -2.59 30.80
N SER A 219 -26.16 -3.59 30.50
CA SER A 219 -25.98 -4.77 31.36
C SER A 219 -25.33 -4.42 32.70
N PHE A 220 -24.41 -3.45 32.73
CA PHE A 220 -23.65 -3.11 33.93
C PHE A 220 -24.01 -1.74 34.53
N LYS A 221 -24.97 -1.01 33.94
CA LYS A 221 -25.37 0.36 34.36
C LYS A 221 -24.19 1.33 34.46
N LEU A 222 -23.32 1.31 33.46
CA LEU A 222 -22.11 2.14 33.37
C LEU A 222 -22.36 3.42 32.57
N SER A 223 -21.45 4.40 32.64
CA SER A 223 -21.35 5.45 31.63
C SER A 223 -20.83 4.89 30.29
N GLU A 224 -21.00 5.62 29.18
CA GLU A 224 -20.49 5.21 27.85
C GLU A 224 -18.97 4.99 27.89
N LYS A 225 -18.23 5.87 28.57
CA LYS A 225 -16.77 5.78 28.71
C LYS A 225 -16.35 4.55 29.54
N GLU A 226 -17.01 4.30 30.67
CA GLU A 226 -16.73 3.10 31.48
C GLU A 226 -17.09 1.80 30.74
N ALA A 227 -18.19 1.79 30.00
CA ALA A 227 -18.59 0.66 29.16
C ALA A 227 -17.56 0.41 28.04
N PHE A 228 -17.04 1.48 27.42
CA PHE A 228 -15.95 1.41 26.46
C PHE A 228 -14.67 0.82 27.06
N GLU A 229 -14.20 1.37 28.19
CA GLU A 229 -12.98 0.86 28.84
C GLU A 229 -13.13 -0.60 29.29
N LYS A 230 -14.33 -0.98 29.75
CA LYS A 230 -14.62 -2.38 30.09
C LYS A 230 -14.55 -3.30 28.87
N ALA A 231 -15.19 -2.93 27.76
CA ALA A 231 -15.16 -3.71 26.53
C ALA A 231 -13.73 -3.83 25.98
N ARG A 232 -12.99 -2.71 25.95
CA ARG A 232 -11.58 -2.66 25.54
C ARG A 232 -10.70 -3.57 26.40
N LYS A 233 -10.89 -3.55 27.72
CA LYS A 233 -10.14 -4.41 28.65
C LYS A 233 -10.44 -5.89 28.42
N THR A 234 -11.71 -6.26 28.20
CA THR A 234 -12.08 -7.65 27.90
C THR A 234 -11.42 -8.15 26.62
N LEU A 235 -11.42 -7.35 25.55
CA LEU A 235 -10.73 -7.71 24.31
C LEU A 235 -9.21 -7.87 24.52
N ALA A 236 -8.58 -6.96 25.28
CA ALA A 236 -7.16 -7.09 25.61
C ALA A 236 -6.85 -8.39 26.37
N GLU A 237 -7.68 -8.74 27.35
CA GLU A 237 -7.56 -10.00 28.11
C GLU A 237 -7.74 -11.24 27.22
N GLU A 238 -8.58 -11.17 26.19
CA GLU A 238 -8.73 -12.24 25.19
C GLU A 238 -7.47 -12.42 24.34
N ILE A 239 -6.88 -11.32 23.83
CA ILE A 239 -5.64 -11.37 23.04
C ILE A 239 -4.46 -11.90 23.88
N GLU A 240 -4.37 -11.53 25.16
CA GLU A 240 -3.30 -12.02 26.05
C GLU A 240 -3.37 -13.53 26.33
N ARG A 241 -4.50 -14.20 26.03
CA ARG A 241 -4.63 -15.67 26.17
C ARG A 241 -3.79 -16.44 25.18
N PHE A 242 -3.36 -15.85 24.06
CA PHE A 242 -2.51 -16.53 23.07
C PHE A 242 -1.20 -17.01 23.70
N ALA A 243 -0.60 -16.21 24.59
CA ALA A 243 0.62 -16.56 25.33
C ALA A 243 0.45 -17.81 26.23
N ARG A 244 -0.80 -18.18 26.56
CA ARG A 244 -1.15 -19.37 27.35
C ARG A 244 -1.53 -20.57 26.49
N GLY A 245 -1.47 -20.45 25.17
CA GLY A 245 -1.84 -21.50 24.23
C GLY A 245 -3.34 -21.60 23.95
N ILE A 246 -4.11 -20.56 24.26
CA ILE A 246 -5.57 -20.57 24.10
C ILE A 246 -5.95 -19.58 23.00
N SER A 247 -6.52 -20.09 21.90
CA SER A 247 -7.02 -19.29 20.79
C SER A 247 -8.37 -18.65 21.10
N THR A 248 -8.70 -17.61 20.35
CA THR A 248 -10.03 -16.97 20.28
C THR A 248 -10.70 -17.34 18.96
N TYR A 249 -12.04 -17.26 18.92
CA TYR A 249 -12.81 -17.44 17.70
C TYR A 249 -12.94 -16.13 16.94
N ASP A 250 -12.82 -16.18 15.62
CA ASP A 250 -13.14 -15.06 14.73
C ASP A 250 -13.99 -15.56 13.54
N GLU A 251 -14.99 -14.79 13.13
CA GLU A 251 -15.84 -15.15 11.98
C GLU A 251 -15.07 -15.14 10.66
N ASN A 252 -13.99 -14.36 10.57
CA ASN A 252 -13.12 -14.31 9.42
C ASN A 252 -12.10 -15.48 9.48
N PRO A 253 -12.11 -16.40 8.50
CA PRO A 253 -11.20 -17.56 8.49
C PRO A 253 -9.72 -17.19 8.55
N PHE A 254 -9.34 -16.04 7.98
CA PHE A 254 -7.97 -15.55 8.02
C PHE A 254 -7.52 -15.23 9.46
N TYR A 255 -8.33 -14.45 10.19
CA TYR A 255 -8.03 -14.10 11.60
C TYR A 255 -8.14 -15.31 12.51
N GLN A 256 -9.12 -16.19 12.26
CA GLN A 256 -9.23 -17.46 12.98
C GLN A 256 -7.94 -18.30 12.87
N ALA A 257 -7.38 -18.41 11.66
CA ALA A 257 -6.14 -19.13 11.42
C ALA A 257 -4.93 -18.43 12.07
N GLN A 258 -4.88 -17.10 12.00
CA GLN A 258 -3.86 -16.30 12.67
C GLN A 258 -3.89 -16.48 14.19
N TYR A 259 -5.06 -16.37 14.82
CA TYR A 259 -5.20 -16.54 16.28
C TYR A 259 -4.85 -17.95 16.74
N ALA A 260 -5.21 -18.97 15.93
CA ALA A 260 -4.78 -20.34 16.18
C ALA A 260 -3.25 -20.49 16.08
N TYR A 261 -2.61 -19.81 15.11
CA TYR A 261 -1.15 -19.78 14.99
C TYR A 261 -0.48 -19.14 16.22
N LEU A 262 -0.94 -17.95 16.62
CA LEU A 262 -0.41 -17.23 17.79
C LEU A 262 -0.52 -18.07 19.06
N ALA A 263 -1.67 -18.72 19.27
CA ALA A 263 -1.88 -19.62 20.41
C ALA A 263 -0.98 -20.87 20.33
N LYS A 264 -0.90 -21.54 19.18
CA LYS A 264 -0.05 -22.74 18.99
C LYS A 264 1.40 -22.49 19.42
N TYR A 265 1.95 -21.33 19.06
CA TYR A 265 3.32 -20.96 19.39
C TYR A 265 3.46 -20.12 20.66
N LYS A 266 2.36 -19.94 21.42
CA LYS A 266 2.33 -19.19 22.68
C LYS A 266 2.94 -17.78 22.54
N ILE A 267 2.66 -17.12 21.42
CA ILE A 267 3.22 -15.81 21.11
C ILE A 267 2.65 -14.78 22.10
N LYS A 268 3.53 -13.93 22.64
CA LYS A 268 3.12 -12.81 23.48
C LYS A 268 2.43 -11.79 22.59
N SER A 269 1.19 -11.44 22.93
CA SER A 269 0.36 -10.57 22.11
C SER A 269 -0.19 -9.41 22.92
N TYR A 270 -0.28 -8.25 22.28
CA TYR A 270 -0.92 -7.05 22.80
C TYR A 270 -2.00 -6.61 21.82
N MET A 271 -3.09 -6.03 22.32
CA MET A 271 -4.07 -5.37 21.50
C MET A 271 -3.64 -3.91 21.24
N GLU A 272 -3.86 -3.39 20.04
CA GLU A 272 -3.66 -1.96 19.73
C GLU A 272 -4.46 -1.07 20.68
N GLU A 273 -3.83 0.00 21.16
CA GLU A 273 -4.50 0.98 22.00
C GLU A 273 -5.44 1.88 21.18
N LEU A 274 -6.73 1.84 21.53
CA LEU A 274 -7.75 2.79 21.09
C LEU A 274 -8.27 3.58 22.30
N ALA A 275 -7.98 4.88 22.35
CA ALA A 275 -8.49 5.77 23.37
C ALA A 275 -9.99 6.08 23.15
N TYR A 276 -10.75 6.26 24.24
CA TYR A 276 -12.18 6.58 24.17
C TYR A 276 -12.49 7.80 23.30
N ASP A 277 -11.70 8.87 23.40
CA ASP A 277 -11.96 10.10 22.66
C ASP A 277 -11.79 9.89 21.15
N ASN A 278 -10.76 9.14 20.73
CA ASN A 278 -10.58 8.77 19.32
C ASN A 278 -11.71 7.84 18.84
N TRP A 279 -12.04 6.80 19.59
CA TRP A 279 -13.21 5.95 19.30
C TRP A 279 -14.49 6.79 19.12
N ARG A 280 -14.70 7.77 20.00
CA ARG A 280 -15.89 8.63 19.95
C ARG A 280 -15.88 9.55 18.74
N HIS A 281 -14.72 10.05 18.31
CA HIS A 281 -14.59 10.80 17.06
C HIS A 281 -14.92 9.96 15.84
N ILE A 282 -14.40 8.72 15.77
CA ILE A 282 -14.72 7.77 14.69
C ILE A 282 -16.23 7.53 14.63
N VAL A 283 -16.86 7.17 15.76
CA VAL A 283 -18.31 6.92 15.81
C VAL A 283 -19.13 8.15 15.39
N ARG A 284 -18.75 9.35 15.83
CA ARG A 284 -19.44 10.59 15.44
C ARG A 284 -19.31 10.87 13.95
N PHE A 285 -18.13 10.60 13.39
CA PHE A 285 -17.88 10.76 11.96
C PHE A 285 -18.70 9.76 11.14
N ASP A 286 -18.75 8.50 11.55
CA ASP A 286 -19.55 7.45 10.90
C ASP A 286 -21.05 7.77 10.95
N ASP A 287 -21.55 8.32 12.07
CA ASP A 287 -22.94 8.76 12.24
C ASP A 287 -23.33 9.88 11.22
N LEU A 288 -22.37 10.64 10.66
CA LEU A 288 -22.64 11.63 9.61
C LEU A 288 -23.00 10.98 8.27
N ASN A 289 -22.65 9.70 8.08
CA ASN A 289 -22.98 8.89 6.93
C ASN A 289 -22.57 9.52 5.59
N ILE A 290 -21.40 10.19 5.56
CA ILE A 290 -20.92 10.99 4.41
C ILE A 290 -20.70 10.10 3.18
N HIS A 291 -20.14 8.90 3.35
CA HIS A 291 -19.93 7.96 2.25
C HIS A 291 -21.25 7.60 1.54
N ASN A 292 -22.30 7.26 2.29
CA ASN A 292 -23.61 6.98 1.70
C ASN A 292 -24.24 8.23 1.04
N LYS A 293 -24.01 9.42 1.60
CA LYS A 293 -24.42 10.68 0.94
C LYS A 293 -23.67 10.90 -0.37
N ALA A 294 -22.39 10.50 -0.48
CA ALA A 294 -21.63 10.52 -1.72
C ALA A 294 -22.25 9.56 -2.74
N ILE A 295 -22.42 8.28 -2.38
CA ILE A 295 -23.03 7.25 -3.25
C ILE A 295 -24.39 7.72 -3.78
N ASN A 296 -25.25 8.25 -2.91
CA ASN A 296 -26.56 8.78 -3.29
C ASN A 296 -26.46 9.94 -4.30
N ALA A 297 -25.45 10.80 -4.20
CA ALA A 297 -25.22 11.85 -5.18
C ALA A 297 -24.84 11.28 -6.54
N PHE A 298 -23.96 10.26 -6.59
CA PHE A 298 -23.62 9.57 -7.83
C PHE A 298 -24.85 8.91 -8.47
N CYS A 299 -25.64 8.17 -7.70
CA CYS A 299 -26.84 7.49 -8.17
C CYS A 299 -27.94 8.46 -8.64
N ARG A 300 -27.90 9.74 -8.25
CA ARG A 300 -28.78 10.80 -8.74
C ARG A 300 -28.21 11.56 -9.95
N GLY A 301 -27.08 11.10 -10.50
CA GLY A 301 -26.39 11.75 -11.62
C GLY A 301 -25.54 12.97 -11.25
N ASP A 302 -25.45 13.33 -9.96
CA ASP A 302 -24.66 14.47 -9.48
C ASP A 302 -23.23 14.04 -9.11
N THR A 303 -22.43 13.85 -10.16
CA THR A 303 -21.01 13.44 -10.03
C THR A 303 -20.14 14.48 -9.32
N ASN A 304 -20.48 15.78 -9.36
CA ASN A 304 -19.69 16.81 -8.69
C ASN A 304 -19.92 16.80 -7.17
N SER A 305 -21.18 16.68 -6.73
CA SER A 305 -21.48 16.49 -5.31
C SER A 305 -20.93 15.17 -4.78
N TYR A 306 -20.94 14.11 -5.58
CA TYR A 306 -20.29 12.84 -5.24
C TYR A 306 -18.80 13.03 -4.95
N ILE A 307 -18.04 13.62 -5.87
CA ILE A 307 -16.60 13.86 -5.69
C ILE A 307 -16.33 14.71 -4.44
N LYS A 308 -17.09 15.80 -4.24
CA LYS A 308 -16.95 16.66 -3.07
C LYS A 308 -17.14 15.89 -1.76
N LYS A 309 -18.18 15.06 -1.69
CA LYS A 309 -18.50 14.29 -0.49
C LYS A 309 -17.55 13.12 -0.26
N LEU A 310 -17.07 12.48 -1.33
CA LEU A 310 -16.08 11.42 -1.20
C LEU A 310 -14.75 11.98 -0.69
N LYS A 311 -14.35 13.17 -1.17
CA LYS A 311 -13.19 13.88 -0.63
C LYS A 311 -13.35 14.22 0.85
N GLU A 312 -14.51 14.74 1.24
CA GLU A 312 -14.86 15.01 2.65
C GLU A 312 -14.79 13.72 3.49
N TYR A 313 -15.32 12.61 2.97
CA TYR A 313 -15.24 11.31 3.62
C TYR A 313 -13.79 10.85 3.80
N ASN A 314 -12.97 10.89 2.75
CA ASN A 314 -11.58 10.44 2.81
C ASN A 314 -10.74 11.25 3.79
N GLN A 315 -10.97 12.56 3.86
CA GLN A 315 -10.27 13.45 4.81
C GLN A 315 -10.61 13.11 6.25
N GLY A 316 -11.90 12.92 6.57
CA GLY A 316 -12.32 12.57 7.93
C GLY A 316 -11.92 11.15 8.32
N PHE A 317 -12.06 10.18 7.40
CA PHE A 317 -11.60 8.82 7.62
C PHE A 317 -10.09 8.79 7.92
N TRP A 318 -9.28 9.45 7.10
CA TRP A 318 -7.83 9.53 7.31
C TRP A 318 -7.48 10.13 8.68
N LEU A 319 -8.11 11.25 9.04
CA LEU A 319 -7.80 11.93 10.30
C LEU A 319 -8.03 11.02 11.51
N TYR A 320 -9.23 10.44 11.62
CA TYR A 320 -9.65 9.71 12.83
C TYR A 320 -9.27 8.23 12.78
N ASN A 321 -9.50 7.53 11.67
CA ASN A 321 -9.24 6.09 11.57
C ASN A 321 -7.79 5.74 11.30
N VAL A 322 -6.97 6.68 10.85
CA VAL A 322 -5.57 6.36 10.48
C VAL A 322 -4.58 7.24 11.21
N LYS A 323 -4.59 8.57 11.00
CA LYS A 323 -3.57 9.45 11.58
C LYS A 323 -3.56 9.44 13.12
N GLU A 324 -4.72 9.61 13.77
CA GLU A 324 -4.80 9.59 15.23
C GLU A 324 -4.51 8.19 15.80
N ARG A 325 -4.94 7.14 15.11
CA ARG A 325 -4.67 5.75 15.52
C ARG A 325 -3.19 5.38 15.41
N ASP A 326 -2.56 5.71 14.28
CA ASP A 326 -1.13 5.52 14.05
C ASP A 326 -0.28 6.23 15.09
N GLU A 327 -0.68 7.44 15.52
CA GLU A 327 0.04 8.17 16.56
C GLU A 327 -0.02 7.46 17.93
N ASN A 328 -1.18 6.91 18.29
CA ASN A 328 -1.31 6.10 19.51
C ASN A 328 -0.51 4.80 19.40
N PHE A 329 -0.60 4.14 18.25
CA PHE A 329 0.13 2.90 17.97
C PHE A 329 1.66 3.11 18.04
N ARG A 330 2.18 4.22 17.49
CA ARG A 330 3.61 4.58 17.61
C ARG A 330 4.05 4.69 19.07
N LYS A 331 3.27 5.36 19.91
CA LYS A 331 3.55 5.49 21.36
C LYS A 331 3.55 4.12 22.04
N GLN A 332 2.59 3.27 21.71
CA GLN A 332 2.49 1.91 22.23
C GLN A 332 3.70 1.06 21.83
N ILE A 333 4.12 1.09 20.57
CA ILE A 333 5.29 0.36 20.08
C ILE A 333 6.54 0.76 20.84
N ARG A 334 6.78 2.06 21.02
CA ARG A 334 7.95 2.54 21.78
C ARG A 334 8.00 1.95 23.18
N LYS A 335 6.87 1.96 23.88
CA LYS A 335 6.77 1.37 25.23
C LYS A 335 7.06 -0.13 25.20
N ILE A 336 6.45 -0.87 24.27
CA ILE A 336 6.66 -2.32 24.14
C ILE A 336 8.13 -2.64 23.83
N ALA A 337 8.76 -1.89 22.93
CA ALA A 337 10.15 -2.06 22.55
C ALA A 337 11.10 -1.78 23.73
N GLN A 338 10.86 -0.71 24.49
CA GLN A 338 11.62 -0.39 25.70
C GLN A 338 11.52 -1.48 26.77
N GLU A 339 10.35 -2.07 26.94
CA GLU A 339 10.13 -3.19 27.88
C GLU A 339 10.69 -4.53 27.35
N ASN A 340 11.00 -4.63 26.06
CA ASN A 340 11.44 -5.85 25.39
C ASN A 340 12.59 -5.57 24.41
N PRO A 341 13.75 -5.09 24.89
CA PRO A 341 14.87 -4.72 24.02
C PRO A 341 15.35 -5.93 23.21
N GLY A 342 15.74 -5.66 21.95
CA GLY A 342 16.19 -6.69 21.01
C GLY A 342 15.10 -7.65 20.52
N SER A 343 13.83 -7.42 20.86
CA SER A 343 12.72 -8.25 20.37
C SER A 343 12.45 -8.04 18.88
N ILE A 344 11.83 -9.07 18.29
CA ILE A 344 11.20 -8.99 16.98
C ILE A 344 9.71 -8.76 17.23
N ILE A 345 9.22 -7.58 16.90
CA ILE A 345 7.82 -7.20 17.09
C ILE A 345 7.16 -7.16 15.72
N PHE A 346 5.99 -7.76 15.56
CA PHE A 346 5.25 -7.74 14.31
C PHE A 346 3.78 -7.39 14.51
N THR A 347 3.18 -6.82 13.47
CA THR A 347 1.75 -6.48 13.41
C THR A 347 1.22 -6.81 12.02
N LEU A 348 -0.07 -7.13 11.96
CA LEU A 348 -0.83 -7.12 10.72
C LEU A 348 -1.72 -5.88 10.74
N ARG A 349 -1.72 -5.09 9.67
CA ARG A 349 -2.56 -3.89 9.55
C ARG A 349 -3.31 -3.84 8.23
N GLY A 350 -4.44 -3.15 8.23
CA GLY A 350 -5.13 -2.77 7.00
C GLY A 350 -4.22 -1.92 6.11
N ILE A 351 -4.24 -2.16 4.80
CA ILE A 351 -3.40 -1.42 3.83
C ILE A 351 -3.62 0.10 3.84
N GLY A 352 -4.74 0.59 4.38
CA GLY A 352 -4.99 2.02 4.58
C GLY A 352 -3.98 2.71 5.52
N HIS A 353 -3.28 1.93 6.35
CA HIS A 353 -2.20 2.39 7.24
C HIS A 353 -0.82 2.38 6.57
N TYR A 354 -0.72 2.03 5.28
CA TYR A 354 0.55 1.97 4.57
C TYR A 354 1.27 3.32 4.57
N GLY A 355 2.54 3.32 5.00
CA GLY A 355 3.35 4.52 5.25
C GLY A 355 3.69 4.74 6.72
N LEU A 356 3.00 4.06 7.64
CA LEU A 356 3.35 4.07 9.07
C LEU A 356 4.80 3.64 9.32
N GLU A 357 5.30 2.68 8.53
CA GLU A 357 6.68 2.19 8.65
C GLU A 357 7.72 3.29 8.48
N GLU A 358 7.46 4.32 7.67
CA GLU A 358 8.41 5.42 7.46
C GLU A 358 8.52 6.31 8.69
N ARG A 359 7.40 6.52 9.39
CA ARG A 359 7.39 7.29 10.64
C ARG A 359 8.09 6.56 11.77
N LEU A 360 7.95 5.23 11.84
CA LEU A 360 8.67 4.40 12.80
C LEU A 360 10.16 4.30 12.45
N LEU A 361 10.50 4.22 11.16
CA LEU A 361 11.90 4.32 10.70
C LEU A 361 12.52 5.64 11.17
N LEU A 362 11.81 6.76 11.04
CA LEU A 362 12.27 8.08 11.50
C LEU A 362 12.54 8.15 13.01
N GLU A 363 11.92 7.27 13.79
CA GLU A 363 12.13 7.16 15.25
C GLU A 363 13.32 6.28 15.64
N GLY A 364 14.00 5.68 14.65
CA GLY A 364 15.18 4.86 14.86
C GLY A 364 14.94 3.37 14.77
N PHE A 365 13.69 2.89 14.63
CA PHE A 365 13.41 1.46 14.51
C PHE A 365 13.95 0.88 13.20
N SER A 366 14.44 -0.37 13.24
CA SER A 366 14.64 -1.16 12.02
C SER A 366 13.29 -1.65 11.54
N MET A 367 12.96 -1.33 10.28
CA MET A 367 11.64 -1.56 9.72
C MET A 367 11.69 -2.57 8.59
N VAL A 368 10.90 -3.63 8.72
CA VAL A 368 10.63 -4.59 7.66
C VAL A 368 9.15 -4.53 7.31
N THR A 369 8.85 -4.54 6.02
CA THR A 369 7.48 -4.47 5.50
C THR A 369 7.19 -5.69 4.65
N TYR A 370 5.95 -6.16 4.72
CA TYR A 370 5.42 -7.19 3.84
C TYR A 370 3.99 -6.80 3.42
N VAL A 371 3.70 -6.71 2.13
CA VAL A 371 2.33 -6.47 1.67
C VAL A 371 1.79 -7.77 1.09
N ILE A 372 0.72 -8.31 1.67
CA ILE A 372 0.04 -9.50 1.17
C ILE A 372 -0.96 -9.06 0.10
N SER A 373 -0.82 -9.59 -1.11
CA SER A 373 -1.76 -9.36 -2.19
C SER A 373 -1.71 -10.48 -3.24
N GLU A 374 -2.80 -10.72 -3.95
CA GLU A 374 -2.84 -11.58 -5.15
C GLU A 374 -2.55 -10.81 -6.45
N GLY A 375 -2.39 -9.48 -6.39
CA GLY A 375 -2.12 -8.61 -7.53
C GLY A 375 -1.13 -7.50 -7.21
N GLY A 376 -0.98 -6.52 -8.12
CA GLY A 376 -0.13 -5.36 -7.83
C GLY A 376 -0.66 -4.53 -6.64
N PHE A 377 0.22 -3.78 -5.98
CA PHE A 377 -0.14 -2.94 -4.83
C PHE A 377 -1.34 -2.02 -5.13
N GLU A 378 -1.25 -1.24 -6.21
CA GLU A 378 -2.34 -0.36 -6.65
C GLU A 378 -3.59 -1.17 -7.05
N GLU A 379 -3.44 -2.34 -7.65
CA GLU A 379 -4.55 -3.15 -8.14
C GLU A 379 -5.42 -3.74 -7.02
N SER A 380 -4.86 -3.78 -5.80
CA SER A 380 -5.54 -4.25 -4.60
C SER A 380 -6.47 -3.20 -3.98
N LEU A 381 -6.45 -1.96 -4.50
CA LEU A 381 -7.09 -0.80 -3.90
C LEU A 381 -8.08 -0.16 -4.87
N ILE A 382 -9.27 0.19 -4.38
CA ILE A 382 -10.16 1.09 -5.14
C ILE A 382 -9.49 2.46 -5.31
N SER A 383 -9.79 3.15 -6.42
CA SER A 383 -9.09 4.38 -6.80
C SER A 383 -9.07 5.48 -5.73
N ASP A 384 -10.11 5.61 -4.89
CA ASP A 384 -10.12 6.59 -3.79
C ASP A 384 -9.21 6.17 -2.62
N GLN A 385 -9.17 4.88 -2.31
CA GLN A 385 -8.28 4.31 -1.29
C GLN A 385 -6.81 4.48 -1.71
N PHE A 386 -6.50 4.22 -2.99
CA PHE A 386 -5.17 4.47 -3.54
C PHE A 386 -4.83 5.97 -3.51
N CYS A 387 -5.74 6.84 -3.93
CA CYS A 387 -5.57 8.29 -3.86
C CYS A 387 -5.27 8.76 -2.43
N GLN A 388 -5.99 8.23 -1.44
CA GLN A 388 -5.75 8.52 -0.03
C GLN A 388 -4.33 8.08 0.39
N ILE A 389 -3.91 6.85 0.06
CA ILE A 389 -2.56 6.36 0.36
C ILE A 389 -1.47 7.25 -0.27
N LEU A 390 -1.64 7.66 -1.53
CA LEU A 390 -0.71 8.58 -2.21
C LEU A 390 -0.54 9.88 -1.42
N ILE A 391 -1.65 10.58 -1.14
CA ILE A 391 -1.65 11.86 -0.42
C ILE A 391 -1.02 11.71 0.97
N ASN A 392 -1.34 10.63 1.67
CA ASN A 392 -0.87 10.37 3.03
C ASN A 392 0.62 10.08 3.11
N ASN A 393 1.19 9.55 2.04
CA ASN A 393 2.62 9.30 1.90
C ASN A 393 3.37 10.49 1.28
N GLY A 394 2.70 11.65 1.13
CA GLY A 394 3.32 12.87 0.62
C GLY A 394 3.53 12.87 -0.90
N VAL A 395 2.85 12.00 -1.63
CA VAL A 395 2.83 12.03 -3.09
C VAL A 395 1.94 13.16 -3.57
N GLU A 396 2.48 14.01 -4.44
CA GLU A 396 1.73 15.08 -5.07
C GLU A 396 0.75 14.48 -6.09
N VAL A 397 -0.54 14.70 -5.86
CA VAL A 397 -1.61 14.28 -6.77
C VAL A 397 -2.22 15.54 -7.36
N SER A 398 -2.15 15.69 -8.68
CA SER A 398 -2.74 16.85 -9.34
C SER A 398 -4.27 16.88 -9.13
N PRO A 399 -4.91 18.06 -9.10
CA PRO A 399 -6.37 18.15 -8.93
C PRO A 399 -7.16 17.35 -9.97
N GLN A 400 -6.64 17.25 -11.20
CA GLN A 400 -7.26 16.47 -12.28
C GLN A 400 -7.11 14.96 -12.05
N GLU A 401 -5.94 14.50 -11.59
CA GLU A 401 -5.71 13.09 -11.24
C GLU A 401 -6.57 12.68 -10.04
N GLU A 402 -6.60 13.48 -8.97
CA GLU A 402 -7.45 13.27 -7.79
C GLU A 402 -8.92 13.15 -8.23
N ARG A 403 -9.39 14.08 -9.07
CA ARG A 403 -10.76 14.06 -9.61
C ARG A 403 -11.06 12.76 -10.35
N ILE A 404 -10.17 12.30 -11.22
CA ILE A 404 -10.37 11.08 -12.00
C ILE A 404 -10.42 9.86 -11.07
N LEU A 405 -9.50 9.76 -10.12
CA LEU A 405 -9.46 8.67 -9.15
C LEU A 405 -10.76 8.60 -8.34
N LEU A 406 -11.20 9.72 -7.76
CA LEU A 406 -12.46 9.78 -7.00
C LEU A 406 -13.69 9.45 -7.85
N LEU A 407 -13.73 9.89 -9.11
CA LEU A 407 -14.84 9.62 -10.03
C LEU A 407 -14.96 8.13 -10.39
N ARG A 408 -13.82 7.43 -10.47
CA ARG A 408 -13.76 6.00 -10.80
C ARG A 408 -14.18 5.09 -9.65
N SER A 409 -14.06 5.54 -8.40
CA SER A 409 -14.23 4.69 -7.21
C SER A 409 -15.60 4.02 -7.12
N PHE A 410 -16.70 4.73 -7.38
CA PHE A 410 -18.03 4.13 -7.30
C PHE A 410 -18.27 3.04 -8.37
N PRO A 411 -18.00 3.28 -9.67
CA PRO A 411 -18.05 2.21 -10.67
C PRO A 411 -17.16 1.01 -10.33
N GLU A 412 -15.95 1.25 -9.82
CA GLU A 412 -15.04 0.17 -9.40
C GLU A 412 -15.62 -0.64 -8.25
N GLU A 413 -16.12 0.03 -7.21
CA GLU A 413 -16.75 -0.60 -6.05
C GLU A 413 -17.98 -1.43 -6.44
N ALA A 414 -18.84 -0.87 -7.29
CA ALA A 414 -20.04 -1.54 -7.77
C ALA A 414 -19.71 -2.79 -8.60
N LEU A 415 -18.74 -2.69 -9.52
CA LEU A 415 -18.28 -3.84 -10.31
C LEU A 415 -17.60 -4.88 -9.42
N ARG A 416 -16.70 -4.47 -8.54
CA ARG A 416 -16.02 -5.36 -7.58
C ARG A 416 -17.04 -6.15 -6.78
N THR A 417 -18.01 -5.47 -6.16
CA THR A 417 -19.02 -6.12 -5.31
C THR A 417 -19.89 -7.09 -6.10
N TYR A 418 -20.21 -6.77 -7.36
CA TYR A 418 -20.93 -7.70 -8.23
C TYR A 418 -20.08 -8.94 -8.58
N LEU A 419 -18.81 -8.73 -8.95
CA LEU A 419 -17.86 -9.79 -9.32
C LEU A 419 -17.54 -10.72 -8.15
N GLN A 420 -17.51 -10.22 -6.92
CA GLN A 420 -17.27 -11.03 -5.72
C GLN A 420 -18.35 -12.08 -5.43
N LYS A 421 -19.51 -12.01 -6.09
CA LYS A 421 -20.50 -13.11 -6.04
C LYS A 421 -20.01 -14.37 -6.77
N TYR A 422 -18.93 -14.25 -7.54
CA TYR A 422 -18.47 -15.24 -8.51
C TYR A 422 -16.96 -15.48 -8.47
N ILE A 423 -16.19 -14.52 -7.96
CA ILE A 423 -14.75 -14.59 -7.75
C ILE A 423 -14.54 -14.54 -6.24
N GLU A 424 -14.05 -15.64 -5.66
CA GLU A 424 -13.75 -15.72 -4.22
C GLU A 424 -12.63 -14.74 -3.83
N ASP A 425 -11.66 -14.56 -4.72
CA ASP A 425 -10.52 -13.65 -4.57
C ASP A 425 -10.95 -12.18 -4.77
N LEU A 426 -10.92 -11.43 -3.67
CA LEU A 426 -11.26 -10.00 -3.63
C LEU A 426 -10.26 -9.13 -4.42
N THR A 427 -8.97 -9.46 -4.39
CA THR A 427 -7.94 -8.70 -5.09
C THR A 427 -8.08 -8.88 -6.60
N LEU A 428 -8.36 -10.11 -7.06
CA LEU A 428 -8.66 -10.38 -8.46
C LEU A 428 -9.94 -9.65 -8.92
N ALA A 429 -11.00 -9.67 -8.12
CA ALA A 429 -12.23 -8.93 -8.41
C ALA A 429 -11.98 -7.41 -8.50
N THR A 430 -11.14 -6.88 -7.61
CA THR A 430 -10.74 -5.45 -7.61
C THR A 430 -9.92 -5.09 -8.85
N SER A 431 -8.88 -5.87 -9.16
CA SER A 431 -8.03 -5.67 -10.34
C SER A 431 -8.87 -5.69 -11.63
N LEU A 432 -9.80 -6.64 -11.76
CA LEU A 432 -10.71 -6.70 -12.92
C LEU A 432 -11.64 -5.49 -13.00
N ALA A 433 -12.27 -5.08 -11.89
CA ALA A 433 -13.11 -3.89 -11.84
C ALA A 433 -12.35 -2.63 -12.29
N LYS A 434 -11.12 -2.44 -11.79
CA LYS A 434 -10.25 -1.33 -12.20
C LYS A 434 -9.91 -1.37 -13.68
N ARG A 435 -9.56 -2.54 -14.24
CA ARG A 435 -9.28 -2.67 -15.68
C ARG A 435 -10.48 -2.26 -16.54
N ILE A 436 -11.68 -2.68 -16.16
CA ILE A 436 -12.92 -2.31 -16.85
C ILE A 436 -13.16 -0.79 -16.78
N VAL A 437 -13.03 -0.19 -15.59
CA VAL A 437 -13.27 1.25 -15.38
C VAL A 437 -12.19 2.12 -16.00
N LYS A 438 -10.94 1.66 -16.08
CA LYS A 438 -9.84 2.37 -16.75
C LYS A 438 -10.13 2.61 -18.24
N ARG A 439 -10.94 1.77 -18.88
CA ARG A 439 -11.41 1.92 -20.28
C ARG A 439 -12.60 2.88 -20.43
N MET A 440 -13.09 3.45 -19.34
CA MET A 440 -14.14 4.46 -19.34
C MET A 440 -13.53 5.85 -19.25
N SER A 441 -13.92 6.72 -20.18
CA SER A 441 -13.64 8.16 -20.10
C SER A 441 -14.47 8.82 -18.99
N GLU A 442 -14.03 9.98 -18.50
CA GLU A 442 -14.81 10.79 -17.55
C GLU A 442 -16.23 11.07 -18.07
N LYS A 443 -16.39 11.33 -19.37
CA LYS A 443 -17.70 11.53 -20.01
C LYS A 443 -18.59 10.29 -19.89
N GLU A 444 -18.03 9.10 -20.10
CA GLU A 444 -18.77 7.84 -19.98
C GLU A 444 -19.20 7.56 -18.54
N ILE A 445 -18.35 7.83 -17.55
CA ILE A 445 -18.72 7.67 -16.14
C ILE A 445 -19.85 8.63 -15.76
N LYS A 446 -19.82 9.88 -16.26
CA LYS A 446 -20.92 10.84 -16.09
C LYS A 446 -22.22 10.38 -16.75
N ILE A 447 -22.13 9.70 -17.90
CA ILE A 447 -23.31 9.10 -18.56
C ILE A 447 -23.85 7.94 -17.73
N LEU A 448 -22.99 7.04 -17.23
CA LEU A 448 -23.39 5.96 -16.33
C LEU A 448 -24.17 6.49 -15.11
N ALA A 449 -23.69 7.54 -14.46
CA ALA A 449 -24.37 8.15 -13.32
C ALA A 449 -25.80 8.64 -13.68
N ARG A 450 -25.97 9.24 -14.86
CA ARG A 450 -27.28 9.68 -15.37
C ARG A 450 -28.20 8.51 -15.72
N ASP A 451 -27.65 7.47 -16.34
CA ASP A 451 -28.39 6.25 -16.72
C ASP A 451 -28.90 5.51 -15.48
N ILE A 452 -28.08 5.42 -14.42
CA ILE A 452 -28.50 4.89 -13.10
C ILE A 452 -29.64 5.73 -12.53
N SER A 453 -29.50 7.06 -12.52
CA SER A 453 -30.55 7.96 -12.02
C SER A 453 -31.86 7.80 -12.78
N TYR A 454 -31.81 7.63 -14.10
CA TYR A 454 -32.99 7.37 -14.92
C TYR A 454 -33.60 5.99 -14.63
N ALA A 455 -32.76 4.97 -14.43
CA ALA A 455 -33.22 3.62 -14.08
C ALA A 455 -33.95 3.59 -12.73
N PHE A 456 -33.48 4.35 -11.72
CA PHE A 456 -34.22 4.57 -10.47
C PHE A 456 -35.56 5.26 -10.72
N ALA A 457 -35.58 6.36 -11.48
CA ALA A 457 -36.83 7.10 -11.77
C ALA A 457 -37.87 6.26 -12.53
N LYS A 458 -37.43 5.28 -13.33
CA LYS A 458 -38.30 4.32 -14.02
C LYS A 458 -38.63 3.06 -13.21
N GLY A 459 -38.16 2.96 -11.97
CA GLY A 459 -38.41 1.79 -11.11
C GLY A 459 -37.71 0.50 -11.58
N LYS A 460 -36.70 0.60 -12.45
CA LYS A 460 -35.89 -0.54 -12.92
C LYS A 460 -34.90 -1.00 -11.86
N ILE A 461 -34.43 -0.08 -11.03
CA ILE A 461 -33.60 -0.33 -9.85
C ILE A 461 -34.48 -0.04 -8.64
N LYS A 462 -34.66 -1.02 -7.76
CA LYS A 462 -35.53 -0.89 -6.57
C LYS A 462 -34.72 -0.85 -5.28
N LYS A 463 -33.55 -1.48 -5.27
CA LYS A 463 -32.62 -1.53 -4.15
C LYS A 463 -31.22 -1.12 -4.58
N THR A 464 -30.39 -0.72 -3.62
CA THR A 464 -28.98 -0.37 -3.85
C THR A 464 -28.19 -1.55 -4.43
N GLU A 465 -28.51 -2.77 -4.03
CA GLU A 465 -27.88 -4.01 -4.53
C GLU A 465 -28.08 -4.21 -6.04
N ASP A 466 -29.23 -3.77 -6.59
CA ASP A 466 -29.54 -3.85 -8.02
C ASP A 466 -28.62 -2.92 -8.84
N VAL A 467 -28.03 -1.90 -8.21
CA VAL A 467 -27.12 -0.95 -8.87
C VAL A 467 -25.84 -1.66 -9.34
N TRP A 468 -25.32 -2.61 -8.56
CA TRP A 468 -24.08 -3.30 -8.89
C TRP A 468 -24.21 -4.12 -10.17
N GLU A 469 -25.31 -4.86 -10.28
CA GLU A 469 -25.66 -5.61 -11.49
C GLU A 469 -25.92 -4.67 -12.68
N TYR A 470 -26.59 -3.54 -12.44
CA TYR A 470 -26.82 -2.54 -13.48
C TYR A 470 -25.51 -1.99 -14.05
N VAL A 471 -24.54 -1.63 -13.19
CA VAL A 471 -23.23 -1.13 -13.61
C VAL A 471 -22.50 -2.19 -14.46
N PHE A 472 -22.52 -3.45 -14.03
CA PHE A 472 -21.93 -4.55 -14.80
C PHE A 472 -22.56 -4.71 -16.18
N ASN A 473 -23.89 -4.76 -16.26
CA ASN A 473 -24.60 -4.89 -17.53
C ASN A 473 -24.39 -3.68 -18.45
N TRP A 474 -24.32 -2.48 -17.89
CA TRP A 474 -24.00 -1.26 -18.63
C TRP A 474 -22.60 -1.34 -19.25
N ALA A 475 -21.60 -1.77 -18.46
CA ALA A 475 -20.22 -1.94 -18.94
C ALA A 475 -20.11 -3.01 -20.03
N LYS A 476 -20.86 -4.12 -19.88
CA LYS A 476 -20.94 -5.20 -20.87
C LYS A 476 -21.51 -4.72 -22.20
N VAL A 477 -22.66 -4.06 -22.19
CA VAL A 477 -23.34 -3.56 -23.40
C VAL A 477 -22.49 -2.53 -24.16
N ARG A 478 -21.63 -1.79 -23.45
CA ARG A 478 -20.71 -0.81 -24.06
C ARG A 478 -19.31 -1.36 -24.36
N ASN A 479 -19.15 -2.68 -24.40
CA ASN A 479 -17.89 -3.37 -24.71
C ASN A 479 -16.71 -2.92 -23.84
N LYS A 480 -16.97 -2.59 -22.57
CA LYS A 480 -15.92 -2.27 -21.59
C LYS A 480 -15.35 -3.51 -20.92
N ILE A 481 -16.09 -4.61 -20.97
CA ILE A 481 -15.69 -5.94 -20.51
C ILE A 481 -15.26 -6.74 -21.74
N LEU A 482 -14.03 -7.24 -21.76
CA LEU A 482 -13.55 -8.08 -22.86
C LEU A 482 -14.14 -9.50 -22.73
N PRO A 483 -14.36 -10.24 -23.84
CA PRO A 483 -14.90 -11.60 -23.77
C PRO A 483 -14.08 -12.54 -22.89
N SER A 484 -12.75 -12.40 -22.87
CA SER A 484 -11.83 -13.17 -22.03
C SER A 484 -11.93 -12.86 -20.53
N GLU A 485 -12.55 -11.74 -20.18
CA GLU A 485 -12.72 -11.28 -18.79
C GLU A 485 -14.09 -11.65 -18.21
N ILE A 486 -14.98 -12.22 -19.03
CA ILE A 486 -16.26 -12.76 -18.57
C ILE A 486 -15.95 -14.17 -18.05
N PRO A 487 -16.03 -14.44 -16.73
CA PRO A 487 -15.79 -15.78 -16.22
C PRO A 487 -16.73 -16.77 -16.92
N ALA A 488 -16.25 -17.97 -17.25
CA ALA A 488 -16.97 -18.92 -18.10
C ALA A 488 -18.42 -19.23 -17.64
N HIS A 489 -18.69 -19.18 -16.33
CA HIS A 489 -20.02 -19.37 -15.74
C HIS A 489 -21.02 -18.23 -16.02
N PHE A 490 -20.55 -17.02 -16.38
CA PHE A 490 -21.42 -15.92 -16.83
C PHE A 490 -21.93 -16.11 -18.26
N VAL A 491 -21.27 -16.97 -19.06
CA VAL A 491 -21.69 -17.30 -20.43
C VAL A 491 -22.73 -18.42 -20.43
N SER A 492 -22.73 -19.29 -19.41
CA SER A 492 -23.63 -20.45 -19.31
C SER A 492 -24.88 -20.25 -18.44
N GLY A 493 -24.99 -19.15 -17.69
CA GLY A 493 -26.16 -18.88 -16.83
C GLY A 493 -26.31 -19.83 -15.65
N GLN A 494 -25.29 -20.64 -15.34
CA GLN A 494 -25.29 -21.51 -14.17
C GLN A 494 -24.66 -20.79 -12.98
N LYS A 495 -25.43 -20.64 -11.90
CA LYS A 495 -24.88 -20.36 -10.57
C LYS A 495 -24.14 -21.61 -10.07
N LEU A 496 -22.99 -21.42 -9.44
CA LEU A 496 -22.36 -22.43 -8.59
C LEU A 496 -23.23 -22.70 -7.36
#